data_AF-A0A431M6I7-F1
#
_entry.id   AF-A0A431M6I7-F1
#
_cell.length_a   1.000
_cell.length_b   1.000
_cell.length_c   1.000
_cell.angle_alpha   90.00
_cell.angle_beta   90.00
_cell.angle_gamma   90.00
#
_symmetry.space_group_name_H-M   'P 1'
#
loop_
_entity.id
_entity.type
_entity.pdbx_description
1 polymer ?
#
loop_
_entity_poly.entity_id
_entity_poly.type
_entity_poly.pdbx_seq_one_letter_code
_entity_poly.pdbx_strand_id
1 'polypeptide(L)'
;DDDQKLDDAYLYLGFQRRVRRLATGQVTDSFLGSDLMIEDFEGYNGRVSDMKWVYKGTKNVLLPMWNHNDLKLSEEFHEADGYKYVEFGGQGGCFYQGAYQLRKVYVLEATPVNPNHPVSKRVFYMDSQLQNLNGAIETYDRKGELWKVWSVGKSHADAHLAMNKGSGIGIDDAYSMVDVQARHCTTGQFKGQVDYKQNPPAMFQVQFMRGGD
;
A
#
# COMPACT_ATOMS: atom_id res chain seq x y z
N ASP A 1 -14.97 -18.83 -4.71
CA ASP A 1 -13.73 -18.91 -3.93
C ASP A 1 -14.04 -19.27 -2.49
N ASP A 2 -13.09 -19.91 -1.82
CA ASP A 2 -13.17 -20.23 -0.39
C ASP A 2 -12.26 -19.28 0.37
N ASP A 3 -12.85 -18.23 0.96
CA ASP A 3 -12.15 -17.20 1.74
C ASP A 3 -11.51 -17.75 3.03
N GLN A 4 -11.70 -19.04 3.35
CA GLN A 4 -10.99 -19.72 4.44
C GLN A 4 -9.69 -20.38 3.99
N LYS A 5 -9.44 -20.47 2.69
CA LYS A 5 -8.16 -20.95 2.16
C LYS A 5 -7.10 -19.86 2.30
N LEU A 6 -5.85 -20.27 2.51
CA LEU A 6 -4.72 -19.34 2.50
C LEU A 6 -4.30 -19.07 1.05
N ASP A 7 -3.87 -17.83 0.81
CA ASP A 7 -3.37 -17.41 -0.50
C ASP A 7 -2.04 -18.11 -0.84
N ASP A 8 -1.87 -18.39 -2.13
CA ASP A 8 -0.61 -18.86 -2.66
C ASP A 8 0.26 -17.67 -3.06
N ALA A 9 1.42 -17.54 -2.42
CA ALA A 9 2.38 -16.48 -2.71
C ALA A 9 3.68 -17.06 -3.29
N TYR A 10 4.27 -16.34 -4.25
CA TYR A 10 5.50 -16.73 -4.92
C TYR A 10 6.41 -15.53 -5.13
N LEU A 11 7.72 -15.77 -5.11
CA LEU A 11 8.74 -14.76 -5.34
C LEU A 11 9.74 -15.26 -6.38
N TYR A 12 9.96 -14.47 -7.43
CA TYR A 12 11.03 -14.71 -8.39
C TYR A 12 12.33 -14.04 -7.92
N LEU A 13 13.40 -14.83 -7.82
CA LEU A 13 14.73 -14.36 -7.45
C LEU A 13 15.59 -14.27 -8.70
N GLY A 14 15.74 -13.07 -9.26
CA GLY A 14 16.44 -12.83 -10.53
C GLY A 14 17.88 -13.37 -10.57
N PHE A 15 18.64 -13.24 -9.48
CA PHE A 15 20.02 -13.75 -9.41
C PHE A 15 20.10 -15.29 -9.48
N GLN A 16 19.06 -16.00 -9.01
CA GLN A 16 18.98 -17.46 -9.08
C GLN A 16 18.21 -17.95 -10.30
N ARG A 17 17.50 -17.04 -10.98
CA ARG A 17 16.48 -17.36 -12.00
C ARG A 17 15.51 -18.44 -11.55
N ARG A 18 15.07 -18.35 -10.28
CA ARG A 18 14.19 -19.34 -9.65
C ARG A 18 12.98 -18.67 -9.04
N VAL A 19 11.83 -19.31 -9.21
CA VAL A 19 10.62 -18.99 -8.47
C VAL A 19 10.60 -19.83 -7.19
N ARG A 20 10.38 -19.20 -6.06
CA ARG A 20 10.16 -19.86 -4.77
C ARG A 20 8.74 -19.60 -4.31
N ARG A 21 8.09 -20.64 -3.79
CA ARG A 21 6.83 -20.47 -3.05
C ARG A 21 7.16 -19.87 -1.69
N LEU A 22 6.48 -18.80 -1.32
CA LEU A 22 6.53 -18.26 0.03
C LEU A 22 5.63 -19.11 0.92
N ALA A 23 6.05 -19.36 2.16
CA ALA A 23 5.20 -20.09 3.10
C ALA A 23 3.93 -19.26 3.33
N THR A 24 2.77 -19.90 3.16
CA THR A 24 1.42 -19.26 3.15
C THR A 24 0.98 -18.68 4.50
N GLY A 25 1.91 -18.46 5.44
CA GLY A 25 1.68 -17.79 6.72
C GLY A 25 2.83 -16.87 7.15
N GLN A 26 3.91 -16.74 6.36
CA GLN A 26 4.99 -15.79 6.61
C GLN A 26 4.69 -14.46 5.92
N VAL A 27 3.60 -13.82 6.32
CA VAL A 27 3.16 -12.54 5.72
C VAL A 27 3.57 -11.33 6.55
N THR A 28 4.08 -11.56 7.76
CA THR A 28 4.44 -10.53 8.76
C THR A 28 5.94 -10.21 8.79
N ASP A 29 6.74 -10.86 7.95
CA ASP A 29 8.18 -10.58 7.83
C ASP A 29 8.40 -9.34 6.93
N SER A 30 9.46 -8.58 7.18
CA SER A 30 9.84 -7.44 6.34
C SER A 30 10.05 -7.87 4.89
N PHE A 31 9.32 -7.24 3.97
CA PHE A 31 9.42 -7.52 2.55
C PHE A 31 10.67 -6.86 1.96
N LEU A 32 11.62 -7.67 1.48
CA LEU A 32 12.86 -7.22 0.82
C LEU A 32 13.65 -6.14 1.59
N GLY A 33 13.63 -6.20 2.92
CA GLY A 33 14.33 -5.24 3.79
C GLY A 33 13.61 -3.90 3.99
N SER A 34 12.39 -3.77 3.47
CA SER A 34 11.52 -2.62 3.75
C SER A 34 10.85 -2.71 5.11
N ASP A 35 10.17 -1.62 5.48
CA ASP A 35 9.30 -1.56 6.65
C ASP A 35 7.92 -2.19 6.39
N LEU A 36 7.61 -2.61 5.16
CA LEU A 36 6.35 -3.29 4.86
C LEU A 36 6.43 -4.76 5.21
N MET A 37 5.31 -5.30 5.68
CA MET A 37 5.03 -6.72 5.65
C MET A 37 4.21 -7.06 4.39
N ILE A 38 4.19 -8.32 3.97
CA ILE A 38 3.38 -8.75 2.81
C ILE A 38 1.90 -8.48 3.06
N GLU A 39 1.44 -8.64 4.31
CA GLU A 39 0.06 -8.33 4.70
C GLU A 39 -0.26 -6.82 4.72
N ASP A 40 0.73 -5.94 4.61
CA ASP A 40 0.51 -4.48 4.56
C ASP A 40 0.29 -3.96 3.13
N PHE A 41 0.48 -4.81 2.11
CA PHE A 41 0.31 -4.40 0.71
C PHE A 41 -1.09 -3.86 0.45
N GLU A 42 -1.19 -2.77 -0.32
CA GLU A 42 -2.45 -2.06 -0.55
C GLU A 42 -3.18 -1.67 0.75
N GLY A 43 -2.42 -1.48 1.84
CA GLY A 43 -2.90 -1.15 3.18
C GLY A 43 -3.32 -2.36 4.03
N TYR A 44 -3.95 -3.37 3.43
CA TYR A 44 -4.23 -4.63 4.11
C TYR A 44 -4.49 -5.74 3.09
N ASN A 45 -3.57 -6.69 3.02
CA ASN A 45 -3.60 -7.85 2.14
C ASN A 45 -3.69 -9.15 2.95
N GLY A 46 -4.44 -9.11 4.06
CA GLY A 46 -4.82 -10.29 4.84
C GLY A 46 -6.29 -10.62 4.65
N ARG A 47 -6.73 -11.79 5.13
CA ARG A 47 -8.14 -12.17 5.03
C ARG A 47 -8.96 -11.37 6.03
N VAL A 48 -10.19 -11.02 5.68
CA VAL A 48 -11.11 -10.34 6.59
C VAL A 48 -11.36 -11.18 7.85
N SER A 49 -11.40 -12.51 7.71
CA SER A 49 -11.62 -13.48 8.80
C SER A 49 -10.44 -13.63 9.77
N ASP A 50 -9.24 -13.19 9.40
CA ASP A 50 -8.05 -13.25 10.27
C ASP A 50 -8.05 -12.15 11.35
N MET A 51 -9.03 -11.25 11.32
CA MET A 51 -9.14 -10.10 12.20
C MET A 51 -10.54 -10.00 12.84
N LYS A 52 -10.57 -9.49 14.06
CA LYS A 52 -11.79 -8.95 14.70
C LYS A 52 -11.88 -7.47 14.39
N TRP A 53 -12.93 -7.06 13.71
CA TRP A 53 -13.15 -5.69 13.26
C TRP A 53 -14.14 -4.96 14.17
N VAL A 54 -13.81 -3.75 14.56
CA VAL A 54 -14.69 -2.86 15.31
C VAL A 54 -14.75 -1.51 14.62
N TYR A 55 -15.96 -1.06 14.29
CA TYR A 55 -16.19 0.31 13.85
C TYR A 55 -16.11 1.27 15.04
N LYS A 56 -15.17 2.20 15.00
CA LYS A 56 -14.91 3.16 16.08
C LYS A 56 -15.58 4.51 15.86
N GLY A 57 -16.25 4.69 14.73
CA GLY A 57 -16.98 5.91 14.39
C GLY A 57 -16.47 6.58 13.12
N THR A 58 -17.06 7.74 12.83
CA THR A 58 -16.69 8.59 11.71
C THR A 58 -16.00 9.84 12.23
N LYS A 59 -14.92 10.28 11.58
CA LYS A 59 -14.29 11.57 11.86
C LYS A 59 -13.76 12.20 10.58
N ASN A 60 -13.35 13.47 10.67
CA ASN A 60 -12.63 14.14 9.60
C ASN A 60 -11.12 14.09 9.91
N VAL A 61 -10.31 13.65 8.95
CA VAL A 61 -8.84 13.62 9.06
C VAL A 61 -8.21 14.13 7.78
N LEU A 62 -6.96 14.58 7.86
CA LEU A 62 -6.17 14.89 6.67
C LEU A 62 -5.64 13.58 6.07
N LEU A 63 -5.95 13.33 4.80
CA LEU A 63 -5.35 12.25 4.02
C LEU A 63 -4.56 12.81 2.83
N PRO A 64 -3.48 12.14 2.40
CA PRO A 64 -2.66 12.56 1.27
C PRO A 64 -3.45 12.39 -0.05
N MET A 65 -4.02 13.49 -0.54
CA MET A 65 -4.90 13.51 -1.71
C MET A 65 -4.63 14.75 -2.56
N TRP A 66 -4.39 14.53 -3.85
CA TRP A 66 -3.96 15.58 -4.76
C TRP A 66 -4.40 15.31 -6.20
N ASN A 67 -4.03 16.25 -7.06
CA ASN A 67 -3.88 16.04 -8.48
C ASN A 67 -2.38 15.91 -8.74
N HIS A 68 -1.93 14.81 -9.35
CA HIS A 68 -0.50 14.59 -9.60
C HIS A 68 0.11 15.72 -10.43
N ASN A 69 -0.65 16.18 -11.44
CA ASN A 69 -0.22 17.26 -12.33
C ASN A 69 -0.04 18.63 -11.63
N ASP A 70 -0.55 18.79 -10.41
CA ASP A 70 -0.39 20.02 -9.62
C ASP A 70 0.81 19.96 -8.65
N LEU A 71 1.48 18.81 -8.55
CA LEU A 71 2.59 18.61 -7.63
C LEU A 71 3.93 19.11 -8.20
N LYS A 72 4.83 19.46 -7.27
CA LYS A 72 6.26 19.50 -7.58
C LYS A 72 6.78 18.06 -7.58
N LEU A 73 7.03 17.53 -8.77
CA LEU A 73 7.48 16.16 -8.98
C LEU A 73 9.01 16.05 -8.87
N SER A 74 9.48 14.83 -8.63
CA SER A 74 10.90 14.53 -8.46
C SER A 74 11.67 14.60 -9.77
N GLU A 75 12.92 15.02 -9.66
CA GLU A 75 13.90 15.04 -10.76
C GLU A 75 14.89 13.85 -10.68
N GLU A 76 14.73 12.95 -9.69
CA GLU A 76 15.64 11.82 -9.49
C GLU A 76 15.48 10.74 -10.58
N PHE A 77 14.24 10.42 -10.92
CA PHE A 77 13.89 9.32 -11.82
C PHE A 77 13.50 9.83 -13.20
N HIS A 78 14.00 9.18 -14.24
CA HIS A 78 13.80 9.58 -15.63
C HIS A 78 13.15 8.45 -16.43
N GLU A 79 11.88 8.65 -16.79
CA GLU A 79 11.14 7.76 -17.68
C GLU A 79 11.27 8.18 -19.14
N ALA A 80 11.27 7.22 -20.06
CA ALA A 80 11.38 7.49 -21.50
C ALA A 80 10.22 8.34 -22.04
N ASP A 81 9.04 8.26 -21.43
CA ASP A 81 7.86 9.06 -21.78
C ASP A 81 7.74 10.37 -20.98
N GLY A 82 8.74 10.70 -20.16
CA GLY A 82 8.79 11.94 -19.39
C GLY A 82 7.91 11.94 -18.14
N TYR A 83 7.29 10.81 -17.76
CA TYR A 83 6.59 10.72 -16.47
C TYR A 83 7.55 10.99 -15.31
N LYS A 84 7.10 11.78 -14.34
CA LYS A 84 7.85 12.07 -13.12
C LYS A 84 7.06 11.59 -11.91
N TYR A 85 7.78 11.31 -10.84
CA TYR A 85 7.22 10.68 -9.64
C TYR A 85 7.01 11.69 -8.52
N VAL A 86 6.15 11.36 -7.56
CA VAL A 86 5.94 12.20 -6.36
C VAL A 86 7.26 12.39 -5.61
N GLU A 87 7.60 13.63 -5.30
CA GLU A 87 8.79 13.97 -4.51
C GLU A 87 8.56 13.75 -3.02
N PHE A 88 9.61 13.35 -2.30
CA PHE A 88 9.59 13.19 -0.86
C PHE A 88 10.47 14.24 -0.17
N GLY A 89 10.26 14.44 1.12
CA GLY A 89 11.00 15.46 1.86
C GLY A 89 10.89 15.31 3.37
N GLY A 90 11.22 16.40 4.07
CA GLY A 90 11.39 16.41 5.51
C GLY A 90 12.72 15.81 5.96
N GLN A 91 12.96 15.81 7.28
CA GLN A 91 14.27 15.44 7.85
C GLN A 91 14.73 14.02 7.48
N GLY A 92 13.79 13.10 7.24
CA GLY A 92 14.08 11.71 6.85
C GLY A 92 13.75 11.36 5.40
N GLY A 93 13.28 12.31 4.58
CA GLY A 93 12.81 11.98 3.23
C GLY A 93 11.58 11.06 3.19
N CYS A 94 10.82 10.97 4.29
CA CYS A 94 9.72 10.01 4.45
C CYS A 94 8.34 10.58 4.13
N PHE A 95 8.22 11.90 3.92
CA PHE A 95 6.94 12.58 3.78
C PHE A 95 6.73 13.10 2.37
N TYR A 96 5.54 12.91 1.82
CA TYR A 96 5.20 13.44 0.50
C TYR A 96 5.37 14.95 0.45
N GLN A 97 5.94 15.47 -0.63
CA GLN A 97 5.76 16.87 -1.03
C GLN A 97 4.43 17.03 -1.79
N GLY A 98 3.36 16.53 -1.18
CA GLY A 98 2.01 16.48 -1.73
C GLY A 98 1.00 17.29 -0.91
N ALA A 99 -0.18 17.50 -1.48
CA ALA A 99 -1.28 18.15 -0.78
C ALA A 99 -2.02 17.17 0.15
N TYR A 100 -2.67 17.70 1.18
CA TYR A 100 -3.55 16.94 2.06
C TYR A 100 -4.94 17.55 1.99
N GLN A 101 -5.95 16.69 1.95
CA GLN A 101 -7.35 17.12 1.96
C GLN A 101 -8.01 16.66 3.25
N LEU A 102 -8.93 17.47 3.77
CA LEU A 102 -9.78 17.06 4.87
C LEU A 102 -10.82 16.06 4.36
N ARG A 103 -10.74 14.82 4.83
CA ARG A 103 -11.55 13.69 4.38
C ARG A 103 -12.40 13.16 5.51
N LYS A 104 -13.64 12.82 5.19
CA LYS A 104 -14.51 12.06 6.08
C LYS A 104 -14.12 10.59 6.00
N VAL A 105 -13.74 10.00 7.13
CA VAL A 105 -13.26 8.63 7.22
C VAL A 105 -14.09 7.78 8.18
N TYR A 106 -14.18 6.49 7.87
CA TYR A 106 -14.58 5.47 8.83
C TYR A 106 -13.34 4.97 9.57
N VAL A 107 -13.38 5.01 10.91
CA VAL A 107 -12.31 4.50 11.75
C VAL A 107 -12.61 3.03 12.06
N LEU A 108 -11.77 2.13 11.58
CA LEU A 108 -11.88 0.70 11.83
C LEU A 108 -10.70 0.22 12.66
N GLU A 109 -10.97 -0.49 13.74
CA GLU A 109 -9.95 -1.14 14.55
C GLU A 109 -9.97 -2.64 14.23
N ALA A 110 -8.82 -3.19 13.85
CA ALA A 110 -8.66 -4.61 13.57
C ALA A 110 -7.70 -5.22 14.59
N THR A 111 -8.13 -6.28 15.26
CA THR A 111 -7.28 -7.07 16.18
C THR A 111 -7.12 -8.47 15.61
N PRO A 112 -5.88 -8.99 15.44
CA PRO A 112 -5.68 -10.34 14.92
C PRO A 112 -6.37 -11.41 15.77
N VAL A 113 -6.99 -12.38 15.10
CA VAL A 113 -7.56 -13.57 15.75
C VAL A 113 -6.43 -14.47 16.28
N ASN A 114 -5.31 -14.54 15.56
CA ASN A 114 -4.13 -15.31 15.96
C ASN A 114 -3.39 -14.60 17.12
N PRO A 115 -3.31 -15.20 18.32
CA PRO A 115 -2.63 -14.57 19.47
C PRO A 115 -1.10 -14.49 19.34
N ASN A 116 -0.52 -15.19 18.36
CA ASN A 116 0.90 -15.13 18.06
C ASN A 116 1.26 -14.08 17.00
N HIS A 117 0.26 -13.35 16.47
CA HIS A 117 0.50 -12.29 15.51
C HIS A 117 1.40 -11.18 16.14
N PRO A 118 2.39 -10.65 15.41
CA PRO A 118 3.32 -9.63 15.94
C PRO A 118 2.65 -8.27 16.16
N VAL A 119 1.63 -7.95 15.33
CA VAL A 119 0.78 -6.77 15.52
C VAL A 119 -0.29 -7.06 16.58
N SER A 120 -0.51 -6.14 17.54
CA SER A 120 -1.64 -6.25 18.47
C SER A 120 -2.94 -5.73 17.88
N LYS A 121 -2.87 -4.61 17.15
CA LYS A 121 -4.01 -4.04 16.43
C LYS A 121 -3.56 -3.10 15.32
N ARG A 122 -4.48 -2.85 14.39
CA ARG A 122 -4.41 -1.79 13.39
C ARG A 122 -5.59 -0.85 13.54
N VAL A 123 -5.37 0.44 13.31
CA VAL A 123 -6.43 1.44 13.18
C VAL A 123 -6.38 1.98 11.76
N PHE A 124 -7.43 1.69 11.00
CA PHE A 124 -7.60 2.13 9.61
C PHE A 124 -8.42 3.41 9.56
N TYR A 125 -7.99 4.35 8.74
CA TYR A 125 -8.73 5.54 8.37
C TYR A 125 -9.22 5.40 6.92
N MET A 126 -10.35 4.69 6.76
CA MET A 126 -10.92 4.39 5.46
C MET A 126 -11.66 5.60 4.92
N ASP A 127 -11.24 6.14 3.76
CA ASP A 127 -11.93 7.27 3.13
C ASP A 127 -13.36 6.89 2.74
N SER A 128 -14.33 7.70 3.15
CA SER A 128 -15.74 7.38 2.90
C SER A 128 -16.18 7.55 1.45
N GLN A 129 -15.43 8.30 0.63
CA GLN A 129 -15.78 8.57 -0.77
C GLN A 129 -15.13 7.54 -1.71
N LEU A 130 -13.84 7.26 -1.52
CA LEU A 130 -13.09 6.27 -2.30
C LEU A 130 -13.24 4.84 -1.76
N GLN A 131 -13.69 4.70 -0.52
CA GLN A 131 -13.87 3.40 0.17
C GLN A 131 -12.58 2.56 0.22
N ASN A 132 -11.41 3.20 0.21
CA ASN A 132 -10.12 2.55 0.29
C ASN A 132 -9.61 2.49 1.74
N LEU A 133 -9.06 1.34 2.14
CA LEU A 133 -8.47 1.13 3.48
C LEU A 133 -7.09 1.76 3.64
N ASN A 134 -6.40 2.03 2.52
CA ASN A 134 -5.00 2.48 2.52
C ASN A 134 -4.79 4.00 2.62
N GLY A 135 -5.84 4.76 2.97
CA GLY A 135 -5.71 6.21 3.19
C GLY A 135 -4.68 6.55 4.27
N ALA A 136 -4.84 5.96 5.46
CA ALA A 136 -3.84 5.96 6.52
C ALA A 136 -4.10 4.82 7.51
N ILE A 137 -3.04 4.24 8.07
CA ILE A 137 -3.12 3.09 8.99
C ILE A 137 -2.09 3.26 10.10
N GLU A 138 -2.54 3.12 11.34
CA GLU A 138 -1.67 3.01 12.52
C GLU A 138 -1.57 1.55 12.92
N THR A 139 -0.35 1.03 13.03
CA THR A 139 -0.06 -0.35 13.42
C THR A 139 0.61 -0.36 14.79
N TYR A 140 0.10 -1.17 15.71
CA TYR A 140 0.56 -1.24 17.10
C TYR A 140 1.23 -2.58 17.39
N ASP A 141 2.30 -2.56 18.17
CA ASP A 141 3.00 -3.78 18.61
C ASP A 141 2.27 -4.50 19.76
N ARG A 142 2.78 -5.64 20.21
CA ARG A 142 2.20 -6.43 21.32
C ARG A 142 2.18 -5.73 22.69
N LYS A 143 2.96 -4.65 22.88
CA LYS A 143 2.92 -3.82 24.09
C LYS A 143 1.84 -2.76 24.01
N GLY A 144 1.19 -2.60 22.85
CA GLY A 144 0.20 -1.57 22.60
C GLY A 144 0.83 -0.23 22.23
N GLU A 145 2.12 -0.20 21.90
CA GLU A 145 2.83 1.00 21.48
C GLU A 145 2.68 1.17 19.96
N LEU A 146 2.63 2.42 19.49
CA LEU A 146 2.62 2.70 18.05
C LEU A 146 3.93 2.17 17.46
N TRP A 147 3.81 1.33 16.42
CA TRP A 147 4.96 0.71 15.76
C TRP A 147 5.19 1.32 14.38
N LYS A 148 4.17 1.27 13.51
CA LYS A 148 4.27 1.75 12.14
C LYS A 148 3.10 2.62 11.74
N VAL A 149 3.35 3.61 10.89
CA VAL A 149 2.32 4.41 10.25
C VAL A 149 2.45 4.26 8.74
N TRP A 150 1.40 3.74 8.11
CA TRP A 150 1.28 3.61 6.66
C TRP A 150 0.34 4.66 6.12
N SER A 151 0.63 5.18 4.93
CA SER A 151 -0.31 5.98 4.16
C SER A 151 -0.07 5.76 2.68
N VAL A 152 -1.11 5.96 1.88
CA VAL A 152 -0.99 6.00 0.42
C VAL A 152 -1.55 7.30 -0.11
N GLY A 153 -0.70 8.04 -0.79
CA GLY A 153 -1.03 9.22 -1.58
C GLY A 153 -1.85 8.89 -2.81
N LYS A 154 -2.98 9.57 -2.95
CA LYS A 154 -3.92 9.35 -4.07
C LYS A 154 -3.97 10.57 -4.99
N SER A 155 -3.87 10.31 -6.30
CA SER A 155 -4.20 11.28 -7.33
C SER A 155 -5.62 11.07 -7.85
N HIS A 156 -6.31 12.16 -8.20
CA HIS A 156 -7.49 12.06 -9.06
C HIS A 156 -7.09 11.48 -10.43
N ALA A 157 -7.89 10.55 -10.96
CA ALA A 157 -7.57 9.85 -12.20
C ALA A 157 -7.44 10.77 -13.41
N ASP A 158 -8.29 11.79 -13.50
CA ASP A 158 -8.27 12.76 -14.60
C ASP A 158 -7.08 13.75 -14.53
N ALA A 159 -6.35 13.77 -13.42
CA ALA A 159 -5.20 14.65 -13.20
C ALA A 159 -3.91 13.86 -12.95
N HIS A 160 -3.83 12.66 -13.52
CA HIS A 160 -2.69 11.75 -13.54
C HIS A 160 -2.33 11.43 -15.01
N LEU A 161 -2.03 10.18 -15.35
CA LEU A 161 -1.85 9.71 -16.73
C LEU A 161 -3.16 9.81 -17.53
N ALA A 162 -3.04 10.16 -18.82
CA ALA A 162 -4.18 10.27 -19.73
C ALA A 162 -5.02 8.98 -19.82
N MET A 163 -4.39 7.81 -19.69
CA MET A 163 -5.08 6.52 -19.72
C MET A 163 -5.97 6.27 -18.50
N ASN A 164 -5.69 6.92 -17.36
CA ASN A 164 -6.47 6.76 -16.14
C ASN A 164 -7.76 7.58 -16.17
N LYS A 165 -7.84 8.57 -17.08
CA LYS A 165 -8.97 9.49 -17.19
C LYS A 165 -10.30 8.74 -17.31
N GLY A 166 -11.26 9.09 -16.46
CA GLY A 166 -12.59 8.47 -16.45
C GLY A 166 -12.66 7.07 -15.85
N SER A 167 -11.57 6.54 -15.27
CA SER A 167 -11.59 5.25 -14.55
C SER A 167 -12.47 5.26 -13.30
N GLY A 168 -12.73 6.44 -12.73
CA GLY A 168 -13.59 6.62 -11.57
C GLY A 168 -13.00 6.13 -10.24
N ILE A 169 -11.70 5.79 -10.21
CA ILE A 169 -10.99 5.36 -9.00
C ILE A 169 -9.86 6.33 -8.65
N GLY A 170 -9.51 6.42 -7.36
CA GLY A 170 -8.30 7.14 -6.94
C GLY A 170 -7.06 6.36 -7.35
N ILE A 171 -6.07 7.03 -7.94
CA ILE A 171 -4.83 6.39 -8.40
C ILE A 171 -3.80 6.43 -7.28
N ASP A 172 -3.26 5.27 -6.92
CA ASP A 172 -2.14 5.13 -5.99
C ASP A 172 -0.90 5.72 -6.66
N ASP A 173 -0.38 6.80 -6.09
CA ASP A 173 0.64 7.63 -6.72
C ASP A 173 1.97 7.57 -5.94
N ALA A 174 1.88 7.43 -4.62
CA ALA A 174 3.02 7.15 -3.75
C ALA A 174 2.56 6.55 -2.41
N TYR A 175 3.44 5.86 -1.70
CA TYR A 175 3.22 5.43 -0.33
C TYR A 175 4.37 5.81 0.60
N SER A 176 4.10 5.81 1.89
CA SER A 176 5.08 5.97 2.96
C SER A 176 4.72 5.02 4.11
N MET A 177 5.68 4.18 4.48
CA MET A 177 5.70 3.40 5.72
C MET A 177 6.73 4.01 6.65
N VAL A 178 6.33 4.48 7.82
CA VAL A 178 7.25 4.99 8.85
C VAL A 178 7.24 4.03 10.03
N ASP A 179 8.37 3.38 10.30
CA ASP A 179 8.60 2.65 11.55
C ASP A 179 9.12 3.64 12.61
N VAL A 180 8.22 4.03 13.53
CA VAL A 180 8.53 5.05 14.53
C VAL A 180 9.45 4.53 15.64
N GLN A 181 9.52 3.21 15.80
CA GLN A 181 10.37 2.58 16.81
C GLN A 181 11.80 2.42 16.30
N ALA A 182 11.97 2.01 15.04
CA ALA A 182 13.27 1.89 14.38
C ALA A 182 13.82 3.22 13.84
N ARG A 183 12.97 4.27 13.75
CA ARG A 183 13.30 5.55 13.09
C ARG A 183 13.75 5.35 11.64
N HIS A 184 13.07 4.45 10.95
CA HIS A 184 13.31 4.10 9.57
C HIS A 184 12.02 4.27 8.78
N CYS A 185 12.12 4.47 7.47
CA CYS A 185 10.97 4.54 6.61
C CYS A 185 11.27 3.94 5.24
N THR A 186 10.21 3.46 4.62
CA THR A 186 10.21 3.01 3.23
C THR A 186 9.20 3.86 2.50
N THR A 187 9.65 4.53 1.46
CA THR A 187 8.81 5.25 0.52
C THR A 187 8.76 4.50 -0.79
N GLY A 188 7.68 4.67 -1.53
CA GLY A 188 7.60 4.19 -2.90
C GLY A 188 6.75 5.12 -3.74
N GLN A 189 7.15 5.26 -4.99
CA GLN A 189 6.46 6.05 -5.99
C GLN A 189 5.89 5.14 -7.05
N PHE A 190 4.68 5.43 -7.51
CA PHE A 190 4.01 4.63 -8.52
C PHE A 190 3.83 5.42 -9.82
N LYS A 191 3.91 4.68 -10.91
CA LYS A 191 3.33 5.07 -12.20
C LYS A 191 2.07 4.23 -12.40
N GLY A 192 1.03 4.55 -11.63
CA GLY A 192 -0.21 3.79 -11.61
C GLY A 192 -0.92 3.81 -12.97
N GLN A 193 -1.19 2.64 -13.54
CA GLN A 193 -1.87 2.49 -14.83
C GLN A 193 -3.08 1.58 -14.67
N VAL A 194 -4.27 2.11 -14.93
CA VAL A 194 -5.53 1.37 -14.79
C VAL A 194 -5.96 0.84 -16.16
N ASP A 195 -5.46 -0.34 -16.52
CA ASP A 195 -5.81 -1.03 -17.77
C ASP A 195 -5.88 -2.54 -17.59
N TYR A 196 -7.10 -3.10 -17.69
CA TYR A 196 -7.33 -4.53 -17.59
C TYR A 196 -6.69 -5.32 -18.75
N LYS A 197 -6.46 -4.69 -19.90
CA LYS A 197 -5.84 -5.35 -21.06
C LYS A 197 -4.36 -5.62 -20.85
N GLN A 198 -3.70 -4.85 -19.99
CA GLN A 198 -2.31 -5.06 -19.60
C GLN A 198 -2.15 -6.16 -18.53
N ASN A 199 -3.26 -6.62 -17.92
CA ASN A 199 -3.26 -7.62 -16.86
C ASN A 199 -4.18 -8.82 -17.19
N PRO A 200 -4.01 -9.51 -18.34
CA PRO A 200 -4.81 -10.67 -18.66
C PRO A 200 -4.61 -11.81 -17.65
N PRO A 201 -5.66 -12.61 -17.35
CA PRO A 201 -5.58 -13.73 -16.40
C PRO A 201 -4.43 -14.71 -16.66
N ALA A 202 -3.99 -14.86 -17.92
CA ALA A 202 -2.87 -15.71 -18.29
C ALA A 202 -1.52 -15.30 -17.66
N MET A 203 -1.36 -14.03 -17.24
CA MET A 203 -0.16 -13.57 -16.55
C MET A 203 -0.08 -14.04 -15.09
N PHE A 204 -1.21 -14.40 -14.47
CA PHE A 204 -1.28 -14.82 -13.06
C PHE A 204 -0.99 -16.31 -12.90
N GLN A 205 0.09 -16.78 -13.53
CA GLN A 205 0.57 -18.15 -13.47
C GLN A 205 2.04 -18.18 -13.05
N VAL A 206 2.43 -19.22 -12.32
CA VAL A 206 3.80 -19.38 -11.80
C VAL A 206 4.86 -19.37 -12.91
N GLN A 207 4.47 -19.86 -14.09
CA GLN A 207 5.27 -19.92 -15.30
C GLN A 207 5.63 -18.52 -15.81
N PHE A 208 4.71 -17.57 -15.71
CA PHE A 208 4.90 -16.19 -16.20
C PHE A 208 5.99 -15.43 -15.42
N MET A 209 6.22 -15.79 -14.15
CA MET A 209 7.28 -15.19 -13.34
C MET A 209 8.71 -15.60 -13.72
N ARG A 210 8.91 -16.65 -14.51
CA ARG A 210 10.25 -17.21 -14.79
C ARG A 210 11.09 -16.40 -15.78
N GLY A 211 10.62 -15.22 -16.16
CA GLY A 211 11.14 -14.42 -17.25
C GLY A 211 10.51 -14.85 -18.56
N GLY A 212 9.62 -14.01 -19.10
CA GLY A 212 9.43 -13.94 -20.53
C GLY A 212 10.60 -13.14 -21.10
N ASP A 213 11.33 -13.75 -22.03
CA ASP A 213 11.93 -12.97 -23.11
C ASP A 213 10.80 -12.42 -24.00
#